data_AF-A0A2D8N8E3-F1
#
_entry.id   AF-A0A2D8N8E3-F1
#
_cell.length_a   1.000
_cell.length_b   1.000
_cell.length_c   1.000
_cell.angle_alpha   90.00
_cell.angle_beta   90.00
_cell.angle_gamma   90.00
#
_symmetry.space_group_name_H-M   'P 1'
#
loop_
_entity.id
_entity.type
_entity.pdbx_description
1 polymer ?
#
loop_
_entity_poly.entity_id
_entity_poly.type
_entity_poly.pdbx_seq_one_letter_code
_entity_poly.pdbx_strand_id
1 'polypeptide(L)' 'MEKYLQQTKSNCIKVVLFGPESTGKSTLAKELASHFKTDFVEEYAREYLQKKYEFNNSICQIDDMLPIAKGQMNLENKA' A
#
# COMPACT_ATOMS: atom_id res chain seq x y z
N MET A 1 -6.82 -14.49 11.55
CA MET A 1 -6.91 -13.31 10.66
C MET A 1 -6.11 -12.14 11.24
N GLU A 2 -6.32 -11.81 12.52
CA GLU A 2 -5.64 -10.70 13.22
C GLU A 2 -4.11 -10.73 13.13
N LYS A 3 -3.46 -11.90 13.25
CA LYS A 3 -1.99 -12.00 13.23
C LYS A 3 -1.32 -11.43 11.97
N TYR A 4 -1.99 -11.45 10.82
CA TYR A 4 -1.42 -10.99 9.53
C TYR A 4 -1.69 -9.50 9.25
N LEU A 5 -2.51 -8.85 10.06
CA LEU A 5 -2.86 -7.43 9.93
C LEU A 5 -2.29 -6.60 11.09
N GLN A 6 -1.41 -7.19 11.89
CA GLN A 6 -0.73 -6.48 12.97
C GLN A 6 0.35 -5.58 12.42
N GLN A 7 0.38 -4.33 12.90
CA GLN A 7 1.45 -3.40 12.60
C GLN A 7 2.62 -3.60 13.58
N THR A 8 3.84 -3.55 13.05
CA THR A 8 5.07 -3.50 13.85
C THR A 8 5.16 -2.14 14.54
N LYS A 9 5.58 -2.12 15.81
CA LYS A 9 5.83 -0.86 16.52
C LYS A 9 6.96 -0.09 15.83
N SER A 10 6.73 1.19 15.57
CA SER A 10 7.71 2.11 15.01
C SER A 10 7.71 3.42 15.80
N ASN A 11 8.86 4.09 15.83
CA ASN A 11 9.00 5.44 16.37
C ASN A 11 8.67 6.52 15.31
N CYS A 12 8.42 6.13 14.06
CA CYS A 12 7.99 7.03 13.00
C CYS A 12 6.46 7.23 13.02
N ILE A 13 6.01 8.47 12.83
CA ILE A 13 4.58 8.79 12.73
C ILE A 13 4.07 8.33 11.37
N LYS A 14 3.06 7.46 11.36
CA LYS A 14 2.43 6.98 10.13
C LYS A 14 1.40 7.99 9.62
N VAL A 15 1.60 8.46 8.39
CA VAL A 15 0.66 9.33 7.67
C VAL A 15 0.12 8.59 6.46
N VAL A 16 -1.22 8.53 6.33
CA VAL A 16 -1.89 7.82 5.24
C VAL A 16 -2.56 8.83 4.31
N LEU A 17 -2.19 8.80 3.02
CA LEU A 17 -2.86 9.57 1.97
C LEU A 17 -3.88 8.68 1.26
N PHE A 18 -5.17 9.01 1.39
CA PHE A 18 -6.26 8.28 0.76
C PHE A 18 -7.05 9.18 -0.20
N GLY A 19 -7.66 8.57 -1.22
CA GLY A 19 -8.44 9.30 -2.22
C GLY A 19 -8.46 8.61 -3.59
N PRO A 20 -9.28 9.11 -4.54
CA PRO A 20 -9.47 8.51 -5.86
C PRO A 20 -8.17 8.31 -6.64
N GLU A 21 -8.14 7.37 -7.58
CA GLU A 21 -6.98 7.17 -8.46
C GLU A 21 -6.63 8.46 -9.23
N SER A 22 -5.34 8.65 -9.56
CA SER A 22 -4.85 9.79 -10.36
C SER A 22 -5.05 11.18 -9.74
N THR A 23 -5.14 11.27 -8.41
CA THR A 23 -5.22 12.52 -7.64
C THR A 23 -3.89 12.97 -7.04
N GLY A 24 -2.75 12.47 -7.52
CA GLY A 24 -1.41 12.92 -7.09
C GLY A 24 -0.89 12.34 -5.76
N LYS A 25 -1.65 11.46 -5.08
CA LYS A 25 -1.26 10.85 -3.78
C LYS A 25 0.15 10.26 -3.77
N SER A 26 0.48 9.41 -4.75
CA SER A 26 1.80 8.75 -4.79
C SER A 26 2.93 9.73 -5.03
N THR A 27 2.70 10.79 -5.81
CA THR A 27 3.66 11.88 -6.02
C THR A 27 3.88 12.63 -4.71
N LEU A 28 2.81 13.06 -4.06
CA LEU A 28 2.87 13.78 -2.79
C LEU A 28 3.54 12.94 -1.68
N ALA A 29 3.24 11.64 -1.60
CA ALA A 29 3.87 10.74 -0.62
C ALA A 29 5.40 10.68 -0.81
N LYS A 30 5.87 10.56 -2.06
CA LYS A 30 7.30 10.55 -2.39
C LYS A 30 7.98 11.89 -2.08
N GLU A 31 7.32 12.99 -2.39
CA GLU A 31 7.81 14.35 -2.11
C GLU A 31 7.91 14.61 -0.60
N LEU A 32 6.87 14.24 0.18
CA LEU A 32 6.88 14.35 1.64
C LEU A 32 7.98 13.50 2.26
N ALA A 33 8.13 12.25 1.82
CA ALA A 33 9.17 11.35 2.31
C ALA A 33 10.58 11.90 2.04
N SER A 34 10.80 12.45 0.83
CA SER A 34 12.06 13.12 0.49
C SER A 34 12.29 14.37 1.35
N HIS A 35 11.27 15.21 1.53
CA HIS A 35 11.35 16.44 2.33
C HIS A 35 11.68 16.17 3.80
N PHE A 36 10.99 15.22 4.41
CA PHE A 36 11.18 14.86 5.82
C PHE A 36 12.31 13.83 6.03
N LYS A 37 12.98 13.39 4.97
CA LYS A 37 14.03 12.36 5.01
C LYS A 37 13.55 11.10 5.73
N THR A 38 12.39 10.61 5.35
CA THR A 38 11.73 9.43 5.92
C THR A 38 11.30 8.48 4.81
N ASP A 39 10.73 7.35 5.19
CA ASP A 39 10.30 6.30 4.28
C ASP A 39 8.93 6.60 3.67
N PHE A 40 8.70 6.09 2.47
CA PHE A 40 7.36 5.99 1.89
C PHE A 40 7.07 4.54 1.57
N VAL A 41 5.82 4.14 1.76
CA VAL A 41 5.34 2.79 1.45
C VAL A 41 4.50 2.85 0.18
N GLU A 42 4.80 1.97 -0.77
CA GLU A 42 4.02 1.86 -2.01
C GLU A 42 2.62 1.28 -1.79
N GLU A 43 1.72 1.57 -2.73
CA GLU A 43 0.37 1.02 -2.77
C GLU A 43 0.42 -0.41 -3.32
N TYR A 44 0.32 -1.41 -2.44
CA TYR A 44 0.40 -2.83 -2.82
C TYR A 44 -0.70 -3.23 -3.81
N ALA A 45 -1.90 -2.65 -3.65
CA ALA A 45 -3.05 -2.93 -4.50
C ALA A 45 -2.75 -2.72 -5.99
N ARG A 46 -1.97 -1.69 -6.32
CA ARG A 46 -1.60 -1.34 -7.70
C ARG A 46 -0.83 -2.47 -8.37
N GLU A 47 0.25 -2.92 -7.74
CA GLU A 47 1.09 -3.99 -8.29
C GLU A 47 0.33 -5.33 -8.33
N TYR A 48 -0.44 -5.63 -7.28
CA TYR A 48 -1.25 -6.84 -7.21
C TYR A 48 -2.28 -6.93 -8.34
N LEU A 49 -3.07 -5.86 -8.53
CA LEU A 49 -4.13 -5.84 -9.54
C LEU A 49 -3.58 -5.76 -10.96
N GLN A 50 -2.46 -5.07 -11.17
CA GLN A 50 -1.77 -5.07 -12.46
C GLN A 50 -1.34 -6.49 -12.85
N LYS A 51 -0.69 -7.22 -11.94
CA LYS A 51 -0.29 -8.62 -12.19
C LYS A 51 -1.47 -9.55 -12.43
N LYS A 52 -2.56 -9.38 -11.67
CA LYS A 52 -3.79 -10.15 -11.89
C LYS A 52 -4.33 -9.91 -13.30
N TYR A 53 -4.43 -8.65 -13.71
CA TYR A 53 -4.89 -8.29 -15.05
C TYR A 53 -3.97 -8.85 -16.15
N GLU A 54 -2.65 -8.72 -16.02
CA GLU A 54 -1.69 -9.26 -16.98
C GLU A 54 -1.75 -10.79 -17.09
N PHE A 55 -2.01 -11.48 -15.98
CA PHE A 55 -2.02 -12.94 -15.94
C PHE A 55 -3.30 -13.55 -16.53
N ASN A 56 -4.47 -12.97 -16.26
CA ASN A 56 -5.75 -13.58 -16.63
C ASN A 56 -6.85 -12.58 -17.03
N ASN A 57 -6.50 -11.33 -17.30
CA ASN A 57 -7.43 -10.25 -17.69
C ASN A 57 -8.58 -10.03 -16.68
N SER A 58 -8.39 -10.40 -15.42
CA SER A 58 -9.40 -10.23 -14.37
C SER A 58 -9.26 -8.90 -13.66
N ILE A 59 -10.41 -8.32 -13.29
CA ILE A 59 -10.49 -7.10 -12.50
C ILE A 59 -10.46 -7.40 -11.00
N CYS A 60 -10.43 -6.34 -10.19
CA CYS A 60 -10.55 -6.41 -8.73
C CYS A 60 -11.88 -7.05 -8.31
N GLN A 61 -11.81 -7.98 -7.36
CA GLN A 61 -12.91 -8.74 -6.78
C GLN A 61 -12.84 -8.70 -5.26
N ILE A 62 -13.94 -9.06 -4.59
CA ILE A 62 -14.03 -9.05 -3.12
C ILE A 62 -12.95 -9.94 -2.48
N ASP A 63 -12.66 -11.09 -3.08
CA ASP A 63 -11.65 -12.02 -2.57
C ASP A 63 -10.21 -11.48 -2.64
N ASP A 64 -9.98 -10.40 -3.40
CA ASP A 64 -8.68 -9.73 -3.47
C ASP A 64 -8.43 -8.82 -2.25
N MET A 65 -9.48 -8.43 -1.51
CA MET A 65 -9.37 -7.49 -0.41
C MET A 65 -8.43 -7.98 0.70
N LEU A 66 -8.53 -9.26 1.08
CA LEU A 66 -7.67 -9.84 2.12
C LEU A 66 -6.21 -10.02 1.66
N PRO A 67 -5.91 -10.55 0.46
CA PRO A 67 -4.57 -10.54 -0.12
C PRO A 67 -3.95 -9.14 -0.17
N ILE A 68 -4.70 -8.14 -0.65
CA ILE A 68 -4.23 -6.75 -0.75
C ILE A 68 -3.91 -6.19 0.64
N ALA A 69 -4.81 -6.36 1.61
CA ALA A 69 -4.60 -5.88 2.97
C ALA A 69 -3.37 -6.52 3.63
N LYS A 70 -3.16 -7.84 3.45
CA LYS A 70 -1.97 -8.53 3.95
C LYS A 70 -0.69 -8.04 3.26
N GLY A 71 -0.74 -7.84 1.95
CA GLY A 71 0.40 -7.31 1.18
C GLY A 71 0.77 -5.91 1.63
N GLN A 72 -0.22 -5.02 1.79
CA GLN A 72 -0.01 -3.66 2.29
C GLN A 72 0.58 -3.67 3.70
N MET A 73 0.02 -4.47 4.61
CA MET A 73 0.54 -4.61 5.97
C MET A 73 2.01 -5.08 5.98
N ASN A 74 2.35 -6.04 5.12
CA ASN A 74 3.72 -6.53 5.01
C ASN A 74 4.69 -5.47 4.48
N LEU A 75 4.26 -4.59 3.57
CA LEU A 75 5.09 -3.46 3.12
C LEU A 75 5.26 -2.44 4.24
N GLU A 76 4.17 -2.08 4.92
CA GLU A 76 4.21 -1.13 6.05
C GLU A 76 5.08 -1.58 7.21
N ASN A 77 5.16 -2.89 7.46
CA ASN A 77 5.96 -3.46 8.56
C ASN A 77 7.46 -3.62 8.24
N LYS A 78 7.84 -3.48 6.96
CA LYS A 78 9.25 -3.54 6.52
C LYS A 78 9.89 -2.16 6.41
N ALA A 79 9.08 -1.12 6.34
CA ALA A 79 9.51 0.27 6.36
C ALA A 79 9.91 0.73 7.77
#